data_AF-A0A4Y7LDX5-F1
#
_entry.id   AF-A0A4Y7LDX5-F1
#
_cell.length_a   1.000
_cell.length_b   1.000
_cell.length_c   1.000
_cell.angle_alpha   90.00
_cell.angle_beta   90.00
_cell.angle_gamma   90.00
#
_symmetry.space_group_name_H-M   'P 1'
#
loop_
_entity.id
_entity.type
_entity.pdbx_description
1 polymer ?
#
loop_
_entity_poly.entity_id
_entity_poly.type
_entity_poly.pdbx_seq_one_letter_code
_entity_poly.pdbx_strand_id
1 'polypeptide(L)'
;MTTIRKICCNDLFEITHMSMEQLTILGKEGIGFFPLEASLECMAKFSDYILVAVSPGNRIKGCNLVEAFIKIIEEKADKIDKVDHLEIWLPSTASEHTVNYLAQLGFTYEGKKLDGEVGSHKVLKKDLLGNRIAAAQS
;
A
#
# COMPACT_ATOMS: atom_id res chain seq x y z
N MET A 1 -12.94 -16.56 7.88
CA MET A 1 -11.71 -16.50 7.07
C MET A 1 -11.65 -15.15 6.35
N THR A 2 -10.55 -14.43 6.44
CA THR A 2 -10.34 -13.16 5.70
C THR A 2 -9.74 -13.48 4.33
N THR A 3 -10.26 -12.84 3.27
CA THR A 3 -9.82 -13.04 1.89
C THR A 3 -9.21 -11.75 1.36
N ILE A 4 -8.08 -11.85 0.64
CA ILE A 4 -7.51 -10.72 -0.09
C ILE A 4 -7.95 -10.81 -1.55
N ARG A 5 -8.50 -9.72 -2.09
CA ARG A 5 -8.90 -9.63 -3.50
C ARG A 5 -8.64 -8.25 -4.08
N LYS A 6 -8.74 -8.11 -5.41
CA LYS A 6 -8.75 -6.79 -6.06
C LYS A 6 -9.92 -5.95 -5.50
N ILE A 7 -9.69 -4.66 -5.34
CA ILE A 7 -10.73 -3.70 -5.02
C ILE A 7 -11.78 -3.67 -6.15
N CYS A 8 -13.04 -3.46 -5.80
CA CYS A 8 -14.11 -3.17 -6.76
C CYS A 8 -14.83 -1.87 -6.38
N CYS A 9 -15.62 -1.32 -7.30
CA CYS A 9 -16.26 -0.01 -7.08
C CYS A 9 -17.18 -0.01 -5.86
N ASN A 10 -17.78 -1.16 -5.51
CA ASN A 10 -18.63 -1.28 -4.33
C ASN A 10 -17.83 -1.11 -3.02
N ASP A 11 -16.56 -1.50 -3.00
CA ASP A 11 -15.69 -1.36 -1.83
C ASP A 11 -15.36 0.10 -1.52
N LEU A 12 -15.37 0.97 -2.54
CA LEU A 12 -15.08 2.40 -2.35
C LEU A 12 -16.08 3.06 -1.39
N PHE A 13 -17.35 2.66 -1.42
CA PHE A 13 -18.36 3.19 -0.51
C PHE A 13 -18.07 2.80 0.94
N GLU A 14 -17.69 1.54 1.18
CA GLU A 14 -17.34 1.06 2.51
C GLU A 14 -16.02 1.66 3.02
N ILE A 15 -15.00 1.80 2.16
CA ILE A 15 -13.72 2.43 2.50
C ILE A 15 -13.90 3.91 2.81
N THR A 16 -14.72 4.62 2.04
CA THR A 16 -15.05 6.02 2.28
C THR A 16 -15.67 6.19 3.66
N HIS A 17 -16.62 5.32 4.04
CA HIS A 17 -17.21 5.33 5.37
C HIS A 17 -16.19 5.05 6.48
N MET A 18 -15.35 4.01 6.32
CA MET A 18 -14.29 3.69 7.29
C MET A 18 -13.27 4.83 7.45
N SER A 19 -12.90 5.49 6.34
CA SER A 19 -11.94 6.59 6.36
C SER A 19 -12.50 7.82 7.08
N MET A 20 -13.76 8.18 6.85
CA MET A 20 -14.43 9.27 7.57
C MET A 20 -14.55 8.99 9.07
N GLU A 21 -14.87 7.74 9.45
CA GLU A 21 -14.95 7.33 10.86
C GLU A 21 -13.57 7.41 11.55
N GLN A 22 -12.50 6.94 10.90
CA GLN A 22 -11.13 7.04 11.46
C GLN A 22 -10.62 8.47 11.56
N LEU A 23 -10.90 9.33 10.57
CA LEU A 23 -10.54 10.75 10.59
C LEU A 23 -11.26 11.50 11.72
N THR A 24 -12.53 11.17 11.92
CA THR A 24 -13.34 11.71 13.03
C THR A 24 -12.80 11.27 14.39
N ILE A 25 -12.44 9.99 14.54
CA ILE A 25 -11.87 9.44 15.78
C ILE A 25 -10.48 10.04 16.08
N LEU A 26 -9.69 10.32 15.05
CA LEU A 26 -8.34 10.88 15.20
C LEU A 26 -8.32 12.41 15.28
N GLY A 27 -9.47 13.09 15.19
CA GLY A 27 -9.58 14.55 15.20
C GLY A 27 -8.79 15.23 14.08
N LYS A 28 -8.55 14.51 12.97
CA LYS A 28 -7.78 15.01 11.83
C LYS A 28 -8.73 15.32 10.69
N GLU A 29 -9.06 16.61 10.53
CA GLU A 29 -9.67 17.09 9.30
C GLU A 29 -8.60 17.05 8.18
N GLY A 30 -8.88 16.32 7.10
CA GLY A 30 -8.18 16.51 5.82
C GLY A 30 -7.01 15.59 5.47
N ILE A 31 -6.68 14.53 6.25
CA ILE A 31 -5.53 13.65 5.90
C ILE A 31 -5.99 12.21 5.65
N GLY A 32 -6.56 11.92 4.48
CA GLY A 32 -6.74 10.52 4.10
C GLY A 32 -7.83 10.19 3.09
N PHE A 33 -8.19 11.12 2.20
CA PHE A 33 -9.05 10.76 1.08
C PHE A 33 -8.40 11.20 -0.22
N PHE A 34 -8.01 10.21 -1.05
CA PHE A 34 -7.83 10.49 -2.48
C PHE A 34 -9.22 10.85 -3.02
N PRO A 35 -9.37 11.96 -3.77
CA PRO A 35 -10.63 12.28 -4.43
C PRO A 35 -11.20 11.04 -5.14
N LEU A 36 -12.52 10.88 -5.15
CA LEU A 36 -13.15 9.71 -5.78
C LEU A 36 -12.68 9.54 -7.23
N GLU A 37 -12.47 10.64 -7.94
CA GLU A 37 -11.89 10.68 -9.28
C GLU A 37 -10.49 10.03 -9.33
N ALA A 38 -9.56 10.44 -8.46
CA ALA A 38 -8.22 9.86 -8.38
C ALA A 38 -8.26 8.37 -7.99
N SER A 39 -9.21 7.98 -7.13
CA SER A 39 -9.41 6.58 -6.75
C SER A 39 -9.89 5.73 -7.94
N LEU A 40 -10.85 6.25 -8.72
CA LEU A 40 -11.38 5.60 -9.92
C LEU A 40 -10.32 5.51 -11.03
N GLU A 41 -9.52 6.55 -11.21
CA GLU A 41 -8.41 6.56 -12.16
C GLU A 41 -7.35 5.50 -11.80
N CYS A 42 -6.96 5.44 -10.53
CA CYS A 42 -6.05 4.41 -10.02
C CYS A 42 -6.64 3.01 -10.23
N MET A 43 -7.93 2.80 -9.98
CA MET A 43 -8.59 1.53 -10.26
C MET A 43 -8.60 1.19 -11.74
N ALA A 44 -8.80 2.15 -12.63
CA ALA A 44 -8.78 1.90 -14.06
C ALA A 44 -7.39 1.53 -14.57
N LYS A 45 -6.33 2.18 -14.07
CA LYS A 45 -4.95 2.01 -14.56
C LYS A 45 -4.18 0.91 -13.84
N PHE A 46 -4.39 0.75 -12.54
CA PHE A 46 -3.57 -0.07 -11.65
C PHE A 46 -4.40 -1.07 -10.82
N SER A 47 -5.54 -1.53 -11.34
CA SER A 47 -6.45 -2.47 -10.64
C SER A 47 -5.74 -3.70 -10.05
N ASP A 48 -4.63 -4.13 -10.65
CA ASP A 48 -3.85 -5.26 -10.21
C ASP A 48 -3.10 -5.03 -8.89
N TYR A 49 -2.79 -3.78 -8.57
CA TYR A 49 -2.05 -3.38 -7.38
C TYR A 49 -2.94 -2.88 -6.24
N ILE A 50 -4.23 -2.64 -6.52
CA ILE A 50 -5.17 -2.13 -5.52
C ILE A 50 -5.97 -3.29 -4.95
N LEU A 51 -5.58 -3.68 -3.74
CA LEU A 51 -6.05 -4.86 -3.07
C LEU A 51 -6.80 -4.49 -1.78
N VAL A 52 -7.77 -5.32 -1.42
CA VAL A 52 -8.59 -5.16 -0.22
C VAL A 52 -8.67 -6.46 0.57
N ALA A 53 -8.67 -6.32 1.89
CA ALA A 53 -8.85 -7.39 2.85
C ALA A 53 -10.31 -7.47 3.28
N VAL A 54 -10.99 -8.58 2.99
CA VAL A 54 -12.43 -8.75 3.24
C VAL A 54 -12.67 -9.90 4.20
N SER A 55 -13.29 -9.61 5.34
CA SER A 55 -13.72 -10.62 6.31
C SER A 55 -15.12 -11.17 5.98
N PRO A 56 -15.54 -12.31 6.59
CA PRO A 56 -16.86 -12.87 6.33
C PRO A 56 -17.98 -11.86 6.55
N GLY A 57 -18.99 -11.87 5.66
CA GLY A 57 -20.03 -10.84 5.62
C GLY A 57 -19.62 -9.57 4.86
N ASN A 58 -18.64 -9.69 3.95
CA ASN A 58 -18.13 -8.63 3.07
C ASN A 58 -17.55 -7.40 3.81
N ARG A 59 -17.12 -7.53 5.06
CA ARG A 59 -16.62 -6.39 5.82
C ARG A 59 -15.15 -6.14 5.53
N ILE A 60 -14.83 -4.97 4.99
CA ILE A 60 -13.46 -4.52 4.75
C ILE A 60 -12.72 -4.37 6.10
N LYS A 61 -11.48 -4.87 6.17
CA LYS A 61 -10.65 -4.86 7.38
C LYS A 61 -9.44 -3.95 7.23
N GLY A 62 -9.18 -3.15 8.26
CA GLY A 62 -7.96 -2.36 8.40
C GLY A 62 -6.76 -3.17 8.87
N CYS A 63 -5.66 -3.06 8.12
CA CYS A 63 -4.24 -3.07 8.54
C CYS A 63 -3.55 -4.27 9.21
N ASN A 64 -4.09 -5.50 9.24
CA ASN A 64 -3.27 -6.67 9.69
C ASN A 64 -2.70 -7.53 8.56
N LEU A 65 -2.82 -7.11 7.30
CA LEU A 65 -2.40 -7.90 6.13
C LEU A 65 -1.29 -7.22 5.31
N VAL A 66 -0.54 -6.27 5.91
CA VAL A 66 0.50 -5.50 5.21
C VAL A 66 1.51 -6.40 4.52
N GLU A 67 2.03 -7.42 5.21
CA GLU A 67 2.95 -8.40 4.62
C GLU A 67 2.33 -9.18 3.45
N ALA A 68 1.07 -9.60 3.59
CA ALA A 68 0.38 -10.33 2.53
C ALA A 68 0.12 -9.45 1.30
N PHE A 69 -0.22 -8.18 1.49
CA PHE A 69 -0.33 -7.21 0.40
C PHE A 69 1.02 -6.99 -0.29
N ILE A 70 2.08 -6.76 0.47
CA ILE A 70 3.43 -6.57 -0.07
C ILE A 70 3.85 -7.77 -0.92
N LYS A 71 3.65 -9.01 -0.43
CA LYS A 71 3.97 -10.22 -1.21
C LYS A 71 3.21 -10.31 -2.53
N ILE A 72 1.91 -10.02 -2.52
CA ILE A 72 1.10 -10.05 -3.76
C ILE A 72 1.58 -8.95 -4.74
N ILE A 73 1.89 -7.76 -4.23
CA ILE A 73 2.43 -6.66 -5.04
C ILE A 73 3.78 -7.05 -5.63
N GLU A 74 4.70 -7.60 -4.84
CA GLU A 74 6.01 -8.09 -5.29
C GLU A 74 5.88 -9.13 -6.39
N GLU A 75 5.00 -10.12 -6.21
CA GLU A 75 4.78 -11.14 -7.24
C GLU A 75 4.25 -10.56 -8.55
N LYS A 76 3.33 -9.60 -8.50
CA LYS A 76 2.78 -8.95 -9.70
C LYS A 76 3.79 -8.03 -10.37
N ALA A 77 4.47 -7.21 -9.58
CA ALA A 77 5.52 -6.31 -9.99
C ALA A 77 6.64 -7.06 -10.72
N ASP A 78 7.04 -8.22 -10.19
CA ASP A 78 8.08 -9.04 -10.80
C ASP A 78 7.59 -9.80 -12.05
N LYS A 79 6.43 -10.46 -11.98
CA LYS A 79 5.95 -11.36 -13.03
C LYS A 79 5.27 -10.65 -14.20
N ILE A 80 4.56 -9.55 -13.95
CA ILE A 80 3.72 -8.87 -14.94
C ILE A 80 4.50 -7.70 -15.55
N ASP A 81 4.88 -6.73 -14.71
CA ASP A 81 5.43 -5.46 -15.19
C ASP A 81 6.97 -5.41 -15.20
N LYS A 82 7.60 -6.46 -14.66
CA LYS A 82 9.06 -6.63 -14.60
C LYS A 82 9.80 -5.43 -14.01
N VAL A 83 9.20 -4.73 -13.05
CA VAL A 83 9.79 -3.55 -12.43
C VAL A 83 11.06 -3.91 -11.65
N ASP A 84 11.96 -2.93 -11.51
CA ASP A 84 13.28 -3.12 -10.90
C ASP A 84 13.24 -3.02 -9.36
N HIS A 85 12.34 -2.19 -8.83
CA HIS A 85 12.20 -1.93 -7.40
C HIS A 85 10.78 -1.51 -7.02
N LEU A 86 10.48 -1.59 -5.72
CA LEU A 86 9.29 -1.03 -5.09
C LEU A 86 9.67 0.12 -4.16
N GLU A 87 8.87 1.18 -4.16
CA GLU A 87 8.96 2.27 -3.17
C GLU A 87 7.71 2.30 -2.29
N ILE A 88 7.90 2.47 -0.98
CA ILE A 88 6.84 2.77 -0.03
C ILE A 88 7.08 4.17 0.54
N TRP A 89 6.07 5.02 0.41
CA TRP A 89 6.10 6.39 0.88
C TRP A 89 5.28 6.47 2.17
N LEU A 90 5.96 6.74 3.28
CA LEU A 90 5.34 6.89 4.59
C LEU A 90 5.28 8.35 4.98
N PRO A 91 4.26 8.79 5.74
CA PRO A 91 4.28 10.09 6.38
C PRO A 91 5.57 10.28 7.18
N SER A 92 6.15 11.49 7.19
CA SER A 92 7.34 11.77 8.01
C SER A 92 7.18 11.47 9.50
N THR A 93 5.94 11.50 9.99
CA THR A 93 5.53 11.16 11.35
C THR A 93 5.43 9.65 11.61
N ALA A 94 5.63 8.79 10.60
CA ALA A 94 5.59 7.35 10.76
C ALA A 94 6.61 6.88 11.82
N SER A 95 6.14 6.02 12.72
CA SER A 95 6.90 5.50 13.85
C SER A 95 8.08 4.65 13.40
N GLU A 96 9.14 4.61 14.21
CA GLU A 96 10.28 3.72 13.97
C GLU A 96 9.87 2.25 13.92
N HIS A 97 8.86 1.86 14.70
CA HIS A 97 8.27 0.52 14.62
C HIS A 97 7.81 0.16 13.19
N THR A 98 7.17 1.10 12.49
CA THR A 98 6.70 0.89 11.11
C THR A 98 7.88 0.75 10.15
N VAL A 99 8.90 1.59 10.31
CA VAL A 99 10.12 1.56 9.49
C VAL A 99 10.87 0.24 9.71
N ASN A 100 11.04 -0.18 10.96
CA ASN A 100 11.73 -1.42 11.32
C ASN A 100 10.98 -2.66 10.82
N TYR A 101 9.64 -2.65 10.89
CA TYR A 101 8.83 -3.73 10.34
C TYR A 101 9.01 -3.87 8.82
N LEU A 102 9.00 -2.76 8.08
CA LEU A 102 9.26 -2.80 6.63
C LEU A 102 10.71 -3.20 6.31
N ALA A 103 11.67 -2.84 7.16
CA ALA A 103 13.06 -3.27 7.02
C ALA A 103 13.20 -4.80 7.16
N GLN A 104 12.45 -5.43 8.06
CA GLN A 104 12.39 -6.90 8.17
C GLN A 104 11.81 -7.56 6.91
N LEU A 105 10.98 -6.84 6.15
CA LEU A 105 10.45 -7.29 4.85
C LEU A 105 11.41 -7.03 3.67
N GLY A 106 12.61 -6.49 3.93
CA GLY A 106 13.65 -6.26 2.93
C GLY A 106 13.64 -4.85 2.32
N PHE A 107 12.88 -3.92 2.87
CA PHE A 107 12.96 -2.51 2.45
C PHE A 107 14.13 -1.78 3.13
N THR A 108 14.77 -0.89 2.40
CA THR A 108 15.87 -0.05 2.86
C THR A 108 15.42 1.42 2.89
N TYR A 109 15.89 2.17 3.87
CA TYR A 109 15.52 3.58 3.99
C TYR A 109 16.38 4.44 3.05
N GLU A 110 15.74 5.12 2.10
CA GLU A 110 16.40 5.95 1.07
C GLU A 110 16.47 7.43 1.45
N GLY A 111 15.72 7.84 2.48
CA GLY A 111 15.70 9.22 2.96
C GLY A 111 14.31 9.83 3.00
N LYS A 112 14.27 11.16 2.93
CA LYS A 112 13.02 11.93 2.91
C LYS A 112 12.84 12.60 1.55
N LYS A 113 11.66 12.45 0.96
CA LYS A 113 11.24 13.20 -0.23
C LYS A 113 10.16 14.20 0.15
N LEU A 114 10.15 15.34 -0.52
CA LEU A 114 9.07 16.33 -0.43
C LEU A 114 8.08 16.05 -1.55
N ASP A 115 6.79 16.05 -1.23
CA ASP A 115 5.72 15.92 -2.22
C ASP A 115 4.85 17.18 -2.22
N GLY A 116 5.21 18.15 -3.07
CA GLY A 116 4.49 19.42 -3.21
C GLY A 116 4.14 20.11 -1.88
N GLU A 117 2.88 20.53 -1.74
CA GLU A 117 2.33 21.16 -0.52
C GLU A 117 1.96 20.14 0.59
N VAL A 118 2.06 18.83 0.33
CA VAL A 118 1.46 17.77 1.19
C VAL A 118 2.43 17.25 2.28
N GLY A 119 3.64 17.82 2.34
CA GLY A 119 4.59 17.58 3.42
C GLY A 119 5.66 16.54 3.10
N SER A 120 6.55 16.30 4.08
CA SER A 120 7.69 15.39 3.89
C SER A 120 7.32 13.93 4.15
N HIS A 121 7.82 13.04 3.30
CA HIS A 121 7.62 11.60 3.36
C HIS A 121 8.93 10.87 3.60
N LYS A 122 8.92 9.84 4.45
CA LYS A 122 10.01 8.86 4.55
C LYS A 122 9.84 7.86 3.41
N VAL A 123 10.88 7.67 2.62
CA VAL A 123 10.84 6.75 1.47
C VAL A 123 11.68 5.52 1.79
N LEU A 124 11.06 4.36 1.61
CA LEU A 124 11.70 3.07 1.73
C LEU A 124 11.67 2.37 0.37
N LYS A 125 12.77 1.71 -0.01
CA LYS A 125 12.95 1.04 -1.30
C LYS A 125 13.33 -0.42 -1.13
N LYS A 126 12.77 -1.29 -1.95
CA LYS A 126 13.16 -2.70 -2.05
C LYS A 126 13.47 -3.04 -3.50
N ASP A 127 14.69 -3.50 -3.77
CA ASP A 127 15.08 -3.97 -5.09
C ASP A 127 14.50 -5.36 -5.36
N LEU A 128 13.92 -5.55 -6.54
CA LEU A 128 13.33 -6.82 -6.97
C LEU A 128 14.26 -7.60 -7.92
N LEU A 129 15.25 -6.93 -8.53
CA LEU A 129 16.22 -7.52 -9.44
C LEU A 129 17.03 -8.67 -8.82
N GLY A 130 17.34 -8.61 -7.53
CA GLY A 130 18.11 -9.64 -6.83
C GLY A 130 17.44 -11.02 -6.86
N ASN A 131 16.10 -11.06 -6.88
CA ASN A 131 15.34 -12.32 -6.92
C ASN A 131 15.43 -13.02 -8.29
N ARG A 132 15.54 -12.26 -9.39
CA ARG A 132 15.67 -12.82 -10.75
C ARG A 132 17.01 -13.51 -10.97
N ILE A 133 18.08 -12.96 -10.39
CA ILE A 133 19.45 -13.52 -10.53
C ILE A 133 19.56 -14.83 -9.73
N ALA A 134 18.97 -14.89 -8.54
CA ALA A 134 18.93 -16.11 -7.73
C ALA A 134 18.09 -17.24 -8.38
N ALA A 135 16.94 -16.90 -8.99
CA ALA A 135 16.09 -17.87 -9.68
C ALA A 135 16.66 -18.37 -11.01
N ALA A 136 17.54 -17.60 -11.67
CA ALA A 136 18.21 -18.02 -12.89
C ALA A 136 19.42 -18.96 -12.64
N GLN A 137 19.79 -19.18 -11.38
CA GLN A 137 20.91 -20.04 -10.97
C GLN A 137 20.46 -21.36 -10.32
N SER A 138 19.15 -21.63 -10.27
CA SER A 138 18.54 -22.89 -9.79
C SER A 138 17.89 -23.66 -10.94
#